data_AF-A0A7J5N7J8-F1
#
_entry.id   AF-A0A7J5N7J8-F1
#
_cell.length_a   1.000
_cell.length_b   1.000
_cell.length_c   1.000
_cell.angle_alpha   90.00
_cell.angle_beta   90.00
_cell.angle_gamma   90.00
#
_symmetry.space_group_name_H-M   'P 1'
#
loop_
_entity.id
_entity.type
_entity.pdbx_description
1 polymer ?
#
loop_
_entity_poly.entity_id
_entity_poly.type
_entity_poly.pdbx_seq_one_letter_code
_entity_poly.pdbx_strand_id
1 'polypeptide(L)'
;MDDLSLRVYLENGSDAMRGGWLELPVVPERLDAFMRGVVGVDDGGGYAVVDHEPGWFGDVLGSDLESFSVSSLNLAARCVAHARDLAVADSVDGDVFLDMLATAAESEDVRFPSGIAALAARAGDVAEFWTEYSLPDSWRAGNSSPDGLYGAHVAYGLMGDDAYSSLSYCMDLERLGRDEASNAGVTPGASGFVSDHEPLAPSGPVPDGALDALEAFASGWRPPSAEYRPFDIADIVCEGETVADYTLEGDGTNWGAPVYQCVVDDGFDAGSDVFGVDVLSALEDTLRRIRSARAGMGDFDEVAREVMGVEQFRPEMYDDDYGSVALDLGYVLPSPMASFEPRPAAASAPDGADPTLLADDSAASSRLV
;
A
#
# COMPACT_ATOMS: atom_id res chain seq x y z
N MET A 1 -6.87 4.58 15.65
CA MET A 1 -7.35 4.18 14.31
C MET A 1 -6.11 3.64 13.66
N ASP A 2 -5.81 2.36 13.87
CA ASP A 2 -4.42 1.88 13.84
C ASP A 2 -3.84 1.68 12.44
N ASP A 3 -4.64 1.85 11.40
CA ASP A 3 -4.23 1.48 10.06
C ASP A 3 -3.72 2.67 9.25
N LEU A 4 -2.41 2.90 9.39
CA LEU A 4 -1.64 3.76 8.50
C LEU A 4 -1.44 3.15 7.11
N SER A 5 -1.86 1.89 6.92
CA SER A 5 -1.65 1.23 5.65
C SER A 5 -2.49 1.90 4.57
N LEU A 6 -1.84 2.12 3.43
CA LEU A 6 -2.51 2.50 2.19
C LEU A 6 -2.44 1.30 1.27
N ARG A 7 -3.54 0.57 1.15
CA ARG A 7 -3.64 -0.56 0.23
C ARG A 7 -4.08 -0.06 -1.14
N VAL A 8 -3.27 -0.31 -2.16
CA VAL A 8 -3.54 0.11 -3.54
C VAL A 8 -3.61 -1.08 -4.47
N TYR A 9 -4.50 -1.02 -5.46
CA TYR A 9 -4.54 -1.99 -6.55
C TYR A 9 -3.82 -1.42 -7.77
N LEU A 10 -2.80 -2.15 -8.21
CA LEU A 10 -1.98 -1.81 -9.36
C LEU A 10 -2.31 -2.74 -10.53
N GLU A 11 -2.49 -2.17 -11.71
CA GLU A 11 -2.77 -2.92 -12.94
C GLU A 11 -1.76 -2.56 -14.02
N ASN A 12 -1.36 -3.55 -14.81
CA ASN A 12 -0.54 -3.34 -16.00
C ASN A 12 -1.38 -2.65 -17.08
N GLY A 13 -0.96 -1.47 -17.52
CA GLY A 13 -1.69 -0.68 -18.51
C GLY A 13 -1.74 -1.29 -19.91
N SER A 14 -0.94 -2.33 -20.19
CA SER A 14 -0.96 -3.09 -21.44
C SER A 14 -1.63 -4.47 -21.32
N ASP A 15 -1.89 -4.92 -20.08
CA ASP A 15 -2.47 -6.23 -19.79
C ASP A 15 -3.33 -6.16 -18.52
N ALA A 16 -4.62 -5.89 -18.71
CA ALA A 16 -5.58 -5.73 -17.63
C ALA A 16 -5.77 -6.99 -16.76
N MET A 17 -5.24 -8.13 -17.21
CA MET A 17 -5.25 -9.40 -16.48
C MET A 17 -4.00 -9.59 -15.62
N ARG A 18 -3.14 -8.57 -15.47
CA ARG A 18 -1.98 -8.57 -14.57
C ARG A 18 -2.03 -7.39 -13.62
N GLY A 19 -2.33 -7.69 -12.35
CA GLY A 19 -2.45 -6.69 -11.30
C GLY A 19 -2.58 -7.33 -9.92
N GLY A 20 -2.39 -6.52 -8.88
CA GLY A 20 -2.44 -7.01 -7.51
C GLY A 20 -2.54 -5.90 -6.48
N TRP A 21 -2.96 -6.28 -5.28
CA TRP A 21 -2.99 -5.41 -4.12
C TRP A 21 -1.61 -5.33 -3.46
N LEU A 22 -1.17 -4.10 -3.19
CA LEU A 22 0.04 -3.81 -2.44
C LEU A 22 -0.30 -2.92 -1.25
N GLU A 23 0.17 -3.29 -0.07
CA GLU A 23 0.00 -2.53 1.16
C GLU A 23 1.23 -1.64 1.39
N LEU A 24 1.04 -0.32 1.36
CA LEU A 24 2.10 0.67 1.60
C LEU A 24 2.09 1.12 3.07
N PRO A 25 3.23 1.53 3.66
CA PRO A 25 4.54 1.66 3.03
C PRO A 25 5.31 0.35 2.87
N VAL A 26 6.12 0.27 1.80
CA VAL A 26 7.08 -0.82 1.56
C VAL A 26 8.47 -0.26 1.26
N VAL A 27 9.51 -1.05 1.51
CA VAL A 27 10.86 -0.67 1.09
C VAL A 27 10.96 -0.60 -0.44
N PRO A 28 11.81 0.27 -1.03
CA PRO A 28 11.92 0.42 -2.49
C PRO A 28 12.16 -0.90 -3.22
N GLU A 29 13.00 -1.78 -2.65
CA GLU A 29 13.32 -3.07 -3.25
C GLU A 29 12.09 -4.00 -3.32
N ARG A 30 11.12 -3.85 -2.41
CA ARG A 30 9.84 -4.58 -2.43
C ARG A 30 8.92 -4.06 -3.51
N LEU A 31 8.84 -2.75 -3.62
CA LEU A 31 8.05 -2.12 -4.67
C LEU A 31 8.56 -2.59 -6.03
N ASP A 32 9.87 -2.52 -6.27
CA ASP A 32 10.47 -2.97 -7.53
C ASP A 32 10.21 -4.46 -7.81
N ALA A 33 10.30 -5.32 -6.80
CA ALA A 33 10.01 -6.74 -6.92
C ALA A 33 8.53 -7.01 -7.27
N PHE A 34 7.61 -6.31 -6.60
CA PHE A 34 6.18 -6.42 -6.86
C PHE A 34 5.82 -5.95 -8.28
N MET A 35 6.37 -4.80 -8.70
CA MET A 35 6.15 -4.26 -10.04
C MET A 35 6.62 -5.22 -11.14
N ARG A 36 7.77 -5.88 -10.96
CA ARG A 36 8.28 -6.85 -11.92
C ARG A 36 7.54 -8.18 -11.88
N GLY A 37 7.36 -8.75 -10.70
CA GLY A 37 6.85 -10.12 -10.52
C GLY A 37 5.34 -10.21 -10.69
N VAL A 38 4.58 -9.33 -10.03
CA VAL A 38 3.11 -9.36 -10.01
C VAL A 38 2.53 -8.56 -11.17
N VAL A 39 2.89 -7.28 -11.27
CA VAL A 39 2.34 -6.37 -12.31
C VAL A 39 2.96 -6.64 -13.69
N GLY A 40 4.21 -7.08 -13.74
CA GLY A 40 4.90 -7.36 -15.01
C GLY A 40 5.39 -6.13 -15.75
N VAL A 41 5.79 -5.09 -15.02
CA VAL A 41 6.39 -3.86 -15.59
C VAL A 41 7.78 -3.61 -15.03
N ASP A 42 8.69 -3.22 -15.93
CA ASP A 42 10.04 -2.78 -15.58
C ASP A 42 10.08 -1.24 -15.40
N ASP A 43 10.98 -0.77 -14.52
CA ASP A 43 11.34 0.65 -14.36
C ASP A 43 10.21 1.63 -14.00
N GLY A 44 9.13 1.16 -13.36
CA GLY A 44 8.10 2.03 -12.77
C GLY A 44 7.25 2.81 -13.78
N GLY A 45 7.12 2.29 -15.01
CA GLY A 45 6.19 2.81 -16.03
C GLY A 45 5.21 1.74 -16.50
N GLY A 46 4.19 2.14 -17.27
CA GLY A 46 3.28 1.18 -17.92
C GLY A 46 2.26 0.50 -17.00
N TYR A 47 2.01 1.07 -15.81
CA TYR A 47 0.96 0.64 -14.88
C TYR A 47 -0.01 1.79 -14.57
N ALA A 48 -1.13 1.46 -13.93
CA ALA A 48 -2.04 2.41 -13.31
C ALA A 48 -2.35 1.99 -11.86
N VAL A 49 -2.52 2.97 -10.97
CA VAL A 49 -3.26 2.77 -9.73
C VAL A 49 -4.74 2.84 -10.12
N VAL A 50 -5.49 1.78 -9.89
CA VAL A 50 -6.88 1.67 -10.36
C VAL A 50 -7.87 1.72 -9.20
N ASP A 51 -7.44 1.33 -8.00
CA ASP A 51 -8.26 1.34 -6.79
C ASP A 51 -7.39 1.47 -5.54
N HIS A 52 -8.03 1.80 -4.42
CA HIS A 52 -7.39 1.87 -3.11
C HIS A 52 -8.41 1.59 -1.99
N GLU A 53 -7.95 0.99 -0.90
CA GLU A 53 -8.78 0.89 0.31
C GLU A 53 -8.79 2.23 1.06
N PRO A 54 -9.94 2.62 1.62
CA PRO A 54 -10.04 3.84 2.41
C PRO A 54 -9.20 3.71 3.68
N GLY A 55 -8.62 4.82 4.11
CA GLY A 55 -7.80 4.91 5.31
C GLY A 55 -7.32 6.33 5.50
N TRP A 56 -6.38 6.54 6.43
CA TRP A 56 -5.87 7.89 6.74
C TRP A 56 -5.38 8.64 5.48
N PHE A 57 -4.69 7.94 4.56
CA PHE A 57 -4.25 8.53 3.30
C PHE A 57 -5.39 8.93 2.36
N GLY A 58 -6.48 8.14 2.31
CA GLY A 58 -7.66 8.48 1.53
C GLY A 58 -8.37 9.71 2.08
N ASP A 59 -8.47 9.83 3.41
CA ASP A 59 -9.07 10.99 4.07
C ASP A 59 -8.26 12.28 3.82
N VAL A 60 -6.93 12.18 3.82
CA VAL A 60 -6.04 13.35 3.67
C VAL A 60 -5.83 13.76 2.21
N LEU A 61 -5.60 12.80 1.30
CA LEU A 61 -5.34 13.06 -0.12
C LEU A 61 -6.63 13.27 -0.93
N GLY A 62 -7.77 12.76 -0.45
CA GLY A 62 -9.06 12.89 -1.12
C GLY A 62 -9.29 11.87 -2.25
N SER A 63 -10.31 12.14 -3.07
CA SER A 63 -10.89 11.18 -4.01
C SER A 63 -10.11 10.91 -5.30
N ASP A 64 -8.96 11.55 -5.49
CA ASP A 64 -8.18 11.46 -6.74
C ASP A 64 -6.84 10.72 -6.51
N LEU A 65 -6.79 9.80 -5.54
CA LEU A 65 -5.58 9.08 -5.15
C LEU A 65 -4.99 8.27 -6.32
N GLU A 66 -5.84 7.73 -7.19
CA GLU A 66 -5.50 6.98 -8.40
C GLU A 66 -4.73 7.81 -9.44
N SER A 67 -4.77 9.14 -9.33
CA SER A 67 -4.03 10.04 -10.20
C SER A 67 -2.53 10.09 -9.87
N PHE A 68 -2.12 9.60 -8.69
CA PHE A 68 -0.75 9.63 -8.23
C PHE A 68 0.01 8.33 -8.57
N SER A 69 1.32 8.45 -8.76
CA SER A 69 2.19 7.29 -8.96
C SER A 69 2.37 6.51 -7.66
N VAL A 70 2.47 5.18 -7.75
CA VAL A 70 2.69 4.33 -6.56
C VAL A 70 3.98 4.68 -5.84
N SER A 71 5.02 5.09 -6.57
CA SER A 71 6.28 5.54 -5.97
C SER A 71 6.11 6.80 -5.10
N SER A 72 5.28 7.76 -5.54
CA SER A 72 5.01 8.97 -4.76
C SER A 72 4.16 8.67 -3.52
N LEU A 73 3.16 7.79 -3.67
CA LEU A 73 2.34 7.29 -2.56
C LEU A 73 3.20 6.54 -1.53
N ASN A 74 4.10 5.66 -1.99
CA ASN A 74 4.99 4.90 -1.13
C ASN A 74 5.98 5.81 -0.40
N LEU A 75 6.55 6.82 -1.08
CA LEU A 75 7.43 7.80 -0.42
C LEU A 75 6.68 8.57 0.67
N ALA A 76 5.46 9.03 0.40
CA ALA A 76 4.63 9.70 1.40
C ALA A 76 4.33 8.77 2.59
N ALA A 77 3.89 7.54 2.34
CA ALA A 77 3.64 6.52 3.35
C ALA A 77 4.86 6.27 4.24
N ARG A 78 6.06 6.14 3.65
CA ARG A 78 7.31 5.95 4.40
C ARG A 78 7.68 7.18 5.24
N CYS A 79 7.52 8.39 4.71
CA CYS A 79 7.77 9.62 5.46
C CYS A 79 6.82 9.76 6.66
N VAL A 80 5.51 9.53 6.46
CA VAL A 80 4.52 9.60 7.54
C VAL A 80 4.79 8.53 8.60
N ALA A 81 5.05 7.28 8.19
CA ALA A 81 5.39 6.21 9.12
C ALA A 81 6.67 6.53 9.91
N HIS A 82 7.72 7.03 9.25
CA HIS A 82 8.95 7.43 9.93
C HIS A 82 8.70 8.53 10.96
N ALA A 83 7.98 9.58 10.57
CA ALA A 83 7.71 10.72 11.42
C ALA A 83 6.84 10.32 12.63
N ARG A 84 5.87 9.42 12.43
CA ARG A 84 5.09 8.83 13.52
C ARG A 84 5.97 8.02 14.47
N ASP A 85 6.87 7.18 13.96
CA ASP A 85 7.76 6.38 14.79
C ASP A 85 8.66 7.28 15.67
N LEU A 86 9.14 8.39 15.11
CA LEU A 86 9.90 9.41 15.85
C LEU A 86 9.03 10.08 16.93
N ALA A 87 7.81 10.49 16.60
CA ALA A 87 6.88 11.10 17.55
C ALA A 87 6.53 10.15 18.70
N VAL A 88 6.28 8.87 18.40
CA VAL A 88 6.01 7.82 19.40
C VAL A 88 7.24 7.59 20.29
N ALA A 89 8.44 7.59 19.73
CA ALA A 89 9.68 7.53 20.51
C ALA A 89 9.83 8.71 21.47
N ASP A 90 9.30 9.88 21.10
CA ASP A 90 9.22 11.10 21.92
C ASP A 90 7.96 11.16 22.81
N SER A 91 7.26 10.02 22.97
CA SER A 91 6.07 9.86 23.83
C SER A 91 4.81 10.61 23.38
N VAL A 92 4.73 10.97 22.10
CA VAL A 92 3.48 11.45 21.48
C VAL A 92 2.64 10.24 21.07
N ASP A 93 1.34 10.27 21.36
CA ASP A 93 0.42 9.23 20.91
C ASP A 93 0.34 9.20 19.36
N GLY A 94 0.40 8.01 18.78
CA GLY A 94 0.44 7.85 17.33
C GLY A 94 -0.84 8.33 16.62
N ASP A 95 -2.01 8.20 17.24
CA ASP A 95 -3.26 8.70 16.67
C ASP A 95 -3.32 10.23 16.76
N VAL A 96 -2.84 10.82 17.86
CA VAL A 96 -2.74 12.28 18.02
C VAL A 96 -1.77 12.87 16.98
N PHE A 97 -0.65 12.21 16.72
CA PHE A 97 0.28 12.62 15.68
C PHE A 97 -0.37 12.64 14.28
N LEU A 98 -1.13 11.59 13.95
CA LEU A 98 -1.79 11.47 12.65
C LEU A 98 -2.90 12.49 12.47
N ASP A 99 -3.65 12.79 13.53
CA ASP A 99 -4.63 13.86 13.53
C ASP A 99 -3.99 15.24 13.39
N MET A 100 -2.89 15.50 14.09
CA MET A 100 -2.12 16.73 13.94
C MET A 100 -1.66 16.92 12.48
N LEU A 101 -1.11 15.87 11.87
CA LEU A 101 -0.62 15.93 10.50
C LEU A 101 -1.76 16.11 9.49
N ALA A 102 -2.89 15.42 9.66
CA ALA A 102 -4.07 15.60 8.82
C ALA A 102 -4.66 17.02 8.95
N THR A 103 -4.71 17.55 10.16
CA THR A 103 -5.19 18.92 10.43
C THR A 103 -4.26 19.97 9.82
N ALA A 104 -2.95 19.75 9.85
CA ALA A 104 -1.99 20.62 9.20
C ALA A 104 -2.12 20.58 7.67
N ALA A 105 -2.32 19.39 7.09
CA ALA A 105 -2.59 19.25 5.66
C ALA A 105 -3.89 19.97 5.23
N GLU A 106 -4.94 19.92 6.05
CA GLU A 106 -6.16 20.70 5.86
C GLU A 106 -5.88 22.21 5.92
N SER A 107 -5.15 22.66 6.94
CA SER A 107 -4.81 24.06 7.18
C SER A 107 -4.03 24.67 6.01
N GLU A 108 -3.11 23.91 5.43
CA GLU A 108 -2.26 24.34 4.31
C GLU A 108 -2.82 23.98 2.91
N ASP A 109 -4.00 23.35 2.83
CA ASP A 109 -4.62 22.83 1.59
C ASP A 109 -3.70 21.88 0.78
N VAL A 110 -3.04 20.96 1.48
CA VAL A 110 -2.09 19.99 0.90
C VAL A 110 -2.81 18.68 0.60
N ARG A 111 -2.99 18.37 -0.69
CA ARG A 111 -3.69 17.16 -1.20
C ARG A 111 -2.87 16.29 -2.15
N PHE A 112 -1.55 16.32 -2.02
CA PHE A 112 -0.66 15.57 -2.92
C PHE A 112 0.48 14.89 -2.15
N PRO A 113 0.95 13.70 -2.60
CA PRO A 113 1.81 12.84 -1.77
C PRO A 113 3.11 13.49 -1.31
N SER A 114 3.82 14.20 -2.20
CA SER A 114 5.08 14.86 -1.83
C SER A 114 4.90 16.03 -0.87
N GLY A 115 3.74 16.69 -0.88
CA GLY A 115 3.39 17.72 0.09
C GLY A 115 3.15 17.11 1.48
N ILE A 116 2.40 16.01 1.54
CA ILE A 116 2.21 15.24 2.78
C ILE A 116 3.54 14.70 3.32
N ALA A 117 4.40 14.20 2.44
CA ALA A 117 5.75 13.76 2.80
C ALA A 117 6.59 14.90 3.40
N ALA A 118 6.50 16.10 2.81
CA ALA A 118 7.18 17.30 3.30
C ALA A 118 6.65 17.77 4.66
N LEU A 119 5.32 17.76 4.86
CA LEU A 119 4.72 18.04 6.17
C LEU A 119 5.20 17.03 7.22
N ALA A 120 5.20 15.74 6.91
CA ALA A 120 5.66 14.70 7.82
C ALA A 120 7.14 14.87 8.21
N ALA A 121 8.01 15.15 7.24
CA ALA A 121 9.43 15.41 7.49
C ALA A 121 9.67 16.65 8.36
N ARG A 122 8.70 17.57 8.42
CA ARG A 122 8.71 18.79 9.23
C ARG A 122 7.70 18.76 10.38
N ALA A 123 7.25 17.58 10.81
CA ALA A 123 6.20 17.49 11.82
C ALA A 123 6.58 18.13 13.17
N GLY A 124 7.88 18.28 13.46
CA GLY A 124 8.34 19.05 14.62
C GLY A 124 8.01 20.54 14.54
N ASP A 125 8.02 21.13 13.34
CA ASP A 125 7.60 22.52 13.12
C ASP A 125 6.07 22.63 13.26
N VAL A 126 5.32 21.64 12.75
CA VAL A 126 3.85 21.56 12.89
C VAL A 126 3.46 21.52 14.37
N ALA A 127 4.20 20.76 15.17
CA ALA A 127 3.96 20.62 16.61
C ALA A 127 4.09 21.95 17.38
N GLU A 128 4.81 22.96 16.86
CA GLU A 128 4.88 24.29 17.48
C GLU A 128 3.55 25.06 17.38
N PHE A 129 2.73 24.74 16.37
CA PHE A 129 1.43 25.37 16.10
C PHE A 129 0.23 24.52 16.51
N TRP A 130 0.48 23.28 16.94
CA TRP A 130 -0.53 22.35 17.43
C TRP A 130 -0.92 22.64 18.88
N THR A 131 -2.21 22.56 19.18
CA THR A 131 -2.72 22.64 20.56
C THR A 131 -3.78 21.57 20.79
N GLU A 132 -3.56 20.69 21.75
CA GLU A 132 -4.55 19.72 22.19
C GLU A 132 -5.76 20.40 22.85
N TYR A 133 -6.95 19.85 22.67
CA TYR A 133 -8.13 20.39 23.30
C TYR A 133 -8.08 20.27 24.82
N SER A 134 -8.23 21.40 25.51
CA SER A 134 -8.62 21.39 26.93
C SER A 134 -10.13 21.18 27.06
N LEU A 135 -10.55 19.96 27.39
CA LEU A 135 -11.95 19.56 27.59
C LEU A 135 -12.19 19.13 29.05
N PRO A 136 -13.41 19.24 29.59
CA PRO A 136 -13.71 18.73 30.92
C PRO A 136 -13.67 17.20 30.97
N ASP A 137 -13.32 16.63 32.13
CA ASP A 137 -13.25 15.17 32.35
C ASP A 137 -14.56 14.42 32.05
N SER A 138 -15.69 15.14 32.14
CA SER A 138 -17.03 14.65 31.83
C SER A 138 -17.29 14.52 30.33
N TRP A 139 -16.46 15.16 29.49
CA TRP A 139 -16.59 15.09 28.05
C TRP A 139 -16.27 13.68 27.56
N ARG A 140 -17.07 13.23 26.61
CA ARG A 140 -16.86 11.98 25.89
C ARG A 140 -16.77 12.38 24.43
N ALA A 141 -15.55 12.38 23.90
CA ALA A 141 -15.25 12.86 22.55
C ALA A 141 -16.21 12.29 21.48
N GLY A 142 -16.71 11.05 21.66
CA GLY A 142 -17.83 10.51 20.91
C GLY A 142 -17.69 10.71 19.40
N ASN A 143 -18.82 10.96 18.70
CA ASN A 143 -18.84 11.37 17.29
C ASN A 143 -18.87 12.90 17.15
N SER A 144 -18.22 13.64 18.05
CA SER A 144 -18.16 15.10 17.94
C SER A 144 -17.37 15.51 16.69
N SER A 145 -17.90 16.48 15.94
CA SER A 145 -17.15 17.10 14.84
C SER A 145 -15.97 17.92 15.39
N PRO A 146 -14.91 18.14 14.58
CA PRO A 146 -13.81 19.04 14.95
C PRO A 146 -14.28 20.43 15.40
N ASP A 147 -15.25 21.01 14.67
CA ASP A 147 -15.93 22.26 15.06
C ASP A 147 -16.53 22.15 16.47
N GLY A 148 -17.23 21.06 16.79
CA GLY A 148 -17.82 20.85 18.11
C GLY A 148 -16.79 20.72 19.24
N LEU A 149 -15.66 20.06 18.97
CA LEU A 149 -14.57 19.92 19.93
C LEU A 149 -13.88 21.25 20.20
N TYR A 150 -13.60 22.05 19.16
CA TYR A 150 -13.03 23.37 19.33
C TYR A 150 -14.01 24.33 20.04
N GLY A 151 -15.30 24.28 19.70
CA GLY A 151 -16.32 25.06 20.42
C GLY A 151 -16.44 24.68 21.89
N ALA A 152 -16.35 23.39 22.21
CA ALA A 152 -16.28 22.89 23.58
C ALA A 152 -15.04 23.43 24.32
N HIS A 153 -13.87 23.38 23.69
CA HIS A 153 -12.63 23.95 24.21
C HIS A 153 -12.75 25.44 24.53
N VAL A 154 -13.27 26.24 23.59
CA VAL A 154 -13.46 27.69 23.76
C VAL A 154 -14.45 27.98 24.89
N ALA A 155 -15.63 27.35 24.87
CA ALA A 155 -16.65 27.57 25.89
C ALA A 155 -16.15 27.15 27.28
N TYR A 156 -15.43 26.04 27.38
CA TYR A 156 -14.82 25.58 28.63
C TYR A 156 -13.78 26.58 29.15
N GLY A 157 -12.87 27.04 28.29
CA GLY A 157 -11.85 28.04 28.66
C GLY A 157 -12.44 29.38 29.13
N LEU A 158 -13.58 29.78 28.57
CA LEU A 158 -14.26 31.04 28.95
C LEU A 158 -15.07 30.92 30.24
N MET A 159 -15.72 29.78 30.48
CA MET A 159 -16.73 29.63 31.54
C MET A 159 -16.22 28.90 32.78
N GLY A 160 -15.20 28.05 32.63
CA GLY A 160 -14.75 27.12 33.67
C GLY A 160 -15.72 25.96 33.91
N ASP A 161 -15.30 25.00 34.75
CA ASP A 161 -15.94 23.68 34.88
C ASP A 161 -17.40 23.72 35.36
N ASP A 162 -17.69 24.50 36.39
CA ASP A 162 -19.03 24.56 37.02
C ASP A 162 -20.10 25.08 36.04
N ALA A 163 -19.78 26.17 35.33
CA ALA A 163 -20.69 26.82 34.41
C ALA A 163 -20.82 26.03 33.11
N TYR A 164 -19.71 25.50 32.59
CA TYR A 164 -19.72 24.66 31.39
C TYR A 164 -20.58 23.41 31.60
N SER A 165 -20.34 22.65 32.68
CA SER A 165 -21.09 21.42 32.97
C SER A 165 -22.59 21.66 33.14
N SER A 166 -22.99 22.85 33.58
CA SER A 166 -24.39 23.21 33.80
C SER A 166 -25.11 23.74 32.55
N LEU A 167 -24.38 24.22 31.55
CA LEU A 167 -24.97 24.96 30.42
C LEU A 167 -24.60 24.39 29.05
N SER A 168 -23.58 23.54 28.94
CA SER A 168 -23.08 22.99 27.67
C SER A 168 -24.16 22.28 26.86
N TYR A 169 -25.10 21.58 27.50
CA TYR A 169 -26.22 20.90 26.83
C TYR A 169 -27.23 21.86 26.17
N CYS A 170 -27.19 23.15 26.50
CA CYS A 170 -27.99 24.20 25.87
C CYS A 170 -27.21 24.99 24.80
N MET A 171 -25.92 24.72 24.62
CA MET A 171 -25.07 25.45 23.68
C MET A 171 -24.96 24.70 22.36
N ASP A 172 -24.99 25.46 21.27
CA ASP A 172 -24.62 24.97 19.95
C ASP A 172 -23.09 25.10 19.80
N LEU A 173 -22.38 24.12 20.37
CA LEU A 173 -20.92 24.12 20.42
C LEU A 173 -20.29 23.96 19.02
N GLU A 174 -20.94 23.24 18.12
CA GLU A 174 -20.48 23.11 16.74
C GLU A 174 -20.53 24.45 16.01
N ARG A 175 -21.64 25.18 16.14
CA ARG A 175 -21.73 26.54 15.58
C ARG A 175 -20.71 27.48 16.21
N LEU A 176 -20.57 27.43 17.55
CA LEU A 176 -19.59 28.25 18.26
C LEU A 176 -18.17 27.98 17.76
N GLY A 177 -17.77 26.72 17.67
CA GLY A 177 -16.43 26.35 17.23
C GLY A 177 -16.14 26.77 15.81
N ARG A 178 -17.08 26.60 14.88
CA ARG A 178 -16.92 27.08 13.50
C ARG A 178 -16.70 28.59 13.43
N ASP A 179 -17.54 29.36 14.13
CA ASP A 179 -17.48 30.82 14.13
C ASP A 179 -16.18 31.31 14.80
N GLU A 180 -15.77 30.70 15.91
CA GLU A 180 -14.54 31.05 16.62
C GLU A 180 -13.28 30.58 15.91
N ALA A 181 -13.31 29.43 15.22
CA ALA A 181 -12.17 28.92 14.47
C ALA A 181 -11.81 29.89 13.34
N SER A 182 -12.83 30.35 12.60
CA SER A 182 -12.66 31.36 11.56
C SER A 182 -12.19 32.71 12.11
N ASN A 183 -12.61 33.11 13.31
CA ASN A 183 -12.17 34.37 13.92
C ASN A 183 -10.74 34.30 14.47
N ALA A 184 -10.36 33.15 15.03
CA ALA A 184 -9.06 32.94 15.65
C ALA A 184 -7.96 32.58 14.65
N GLY A 185 -8.32 32.16 13.43
CA GLY A 185 -7.35 31.65 12.46
C GLY A 185 -6.83 30.30 12.94
N VAL A 186 -7.73 29.34 13.14
CA VAL A 186 -7.35 27.97 13.51
C VAL A 186 -8.08 26.96 12.64
N THR A 187 -7.45 25.82 12.43
CA THR A 187 -8.03 24.65 11.77
C THR A 187 -8.28 23.58 12.84
N PRO A 188 -9.55 23.27 13.18
CA PRO A 188 -9.89 22.22 14.14
C PRO A 188 -9.64 20.81 13.59
N GLY A 189 -9.02 19.95 14.41
CA GLY A 189 -8.83 18.51 14.21
C GLY A 189 -9.66 17.66 15.19
N ALA A 190 -9.45 16.35 15.20
CA ALA A 190 -10.18 15.40 16.05
C ALA A 190 -9.67 15.32 17.51
N SER A 191 -8.44 15.75 17.77
CA SER A 191 -7.76 15.68 19.08
C SER A 191 -7.14 17.02 19.51
N GLY A 192 -7.02 17.97 18.58
CA GLY A 192 -6.55 19.33 18.83
C GLY A 192 -6.83 20.24 17.65
N PHE A 193 -6.13 21.35 17.57
CA PHE A 193 -6.24 22.31 16.47
C PHE A 193 -4.88 22.89 16.09
N VAL A 194 -4.74 23.28 14.83
CA VAL A 194 -3.56 23.99 14.31
C VAL A 194 -3.88 25.48 14.25
N SER A 195 -3.00 26.32 14.79
CA SER A 195 -3.09 27.78 14.63
C SER A 195 -2.48 28.24 13.31
N ASP A 196 -3.00 29.32 12.74
CA ASP A 196 -2.49 29.93 11.51
C ASP A 196 -0.97 30.16 11.59
N HIS A 197 -0.28 29.67 10.57
CA HIS A 197 1.18 29.75 10.45
C HIS A 197 1.57 29.92 8.98
N GLU A 198 2.82 30.30 8.73
CA GLU A 198 3.34 30.32 7.36
C GLU A 198 3.46 28.88 6.85
N PRO A 199 2.96 28.56 5.63
CA PRO A 199 2.94 27.19 5.13
C PRO A 199 4.31 26.49 5.25
N LEU A 200 4.32 25.33 5.87
CA LEU A 200 5.51 24.51 6.06
C LEU A 200 5.77 23.63 4.84
N ALA A 201 4.74 23.28 4.06
CA ALA A 201 4.92 22.63 2.78
C ALA A 201 4.89 23.65 1.62
N PRO A 202 5.68 23.42 0.56
CA PRO A 202 5.55 24.21 -0.65
C PRO A 202 4.18 23.96 -1.28
N SER A 203 3.40 25.03 -1.50
CA SER A 203 2.09 24.99 -2.18
C SER A 203 2.17 24.77 -3.70
N GLY A 204 3.34 24.36 -4.21
CA GLY A 204 3.64 24.21 -5.62
C GLY A 204 4.53 23.00 -5.91
N PRO A 205 4.99 22.81 -7.15
CA PRO A 205 5.82 21.67 -7.51
C PRO A 205 7.04 21.60 -6.59
N VAL A 206 7.35 20.38 -6.15
CA VAL A 206 8.46 20.09 -5.24
C VAL A 206 9.74 20.69 -5.84
N PRO A 207 10.44 21.59 -5.13
CA PRO A 207 11.65 22.22 -5.67
C PRO A 207 12.73 21.16 -5.96
N ASP A 208 13.59 21.44 -6.95
CA ASP A 208 14.67 20.54 -7.35
C ASP A 208 15.53 20.14 -6.12
N GLY A 209 15.69 18.83 -5.91
CA GLY A 209 16.44 18.25 -4.78
C GLY A 209 15.63 18.01 -3.50
N ALA A 210 14.37 18.46 -3.41
CA ALA A 210 13.53 18.15 -2.26
C ALA A 210 13.06 16.68 -2.24
N LEU A 211 12.88 16.03 -3.38
CA LEU A 211 12.62 14.59 -3.43
C LEU A 211 13.78 13.76 -2.85
N ASP A 212 15.03 14.13 -3.16
CA ASP A 212 16.21 13.45 -2.60
C ASP A 212 16.28 13.61 -1.06
N ALA A 213 15.88 14.79 -0.55
CA ALA A 213 15.81 15.03 0.89
C ALA A 213 14.70 14.21 1.56
N LEU A 214 13.54 14.08 0.91
CA LEU A 214 12.45 13.22 1.38
C LEU A 214 12.84 11.76 1.36
N GLU A 215 13.52 11.28 0.31
CA GLU A 215 14.05 9.92 0.27
C GLU A 215 15.10 9.67 1.35
N ALA A 216 15.99 10.64 1.59
CA ALA A 216 16.94 10.57 2.69
C ALA A 216 16.25 10.47 4.05
N PHE A 217 15.18 11.24 4.27
CA PHE A 217 14.36 11.16 5.49
C PHE A 217 13.65 9.79 5.58
N ALA A 218 12.96 9.36 4.52
CA ALA A 218 12.26 8.08 4.45
C ALA A 218 13.19 6.87 4.58
N SER A 219 14.49 7.01 4.30
CA SER A 219 15.49 5.95 4.50
C SER A 219 15.70 5.59 5.99
N GLY A 220 15.29 6.47 6.90
CA GLY A 220 15.26 6.22 8.35
C GLY A 220 14.15 5.27 8.79
N TRP A 221 13.07 5.16 8.01
CA TRP A 221 12.00 4.21 8.27
C TRP A 221 12.50 2.76 8.16
N ARG A 222 11.91 1.87 8.96
CA ARG A 222 12.17 0.43 8.92
C ARG A 222 10.82 -0.31 8.90
N PRO A 223 10.65 -1.31 8.01
CA PRO A 223 9.44 -2.10 8.00
C PRO A 223 9.26 -2.85 9.35
N PRO A 224 8.01 -3.16 9.76
CA PRO A 224 7.72 -3.86 11.01
C PRO A 224 8.33 -5.27 11.10
N SER A 225 8.49 -5.94 9.95
CA SER A 225 9.17 -7.23 9.80
C SER A 225 10.65 -7.05 9.42
N ALA A 226 11.51 -7.93 9.92
CA ALA A 226 12.96 -7.86 9.72
C ALA A 226 13.37 -7.99 8.24
N GLU A 227 14.46 -7.30 7.86
CA GLU A 227 15.17 -7.33 6.57
C GLU A 227 14.37 -7.89 5.39
N TYR A 228 13.54 -7.05 4.76
CA TYR A 228 12.84 -7.41 3.53
C TYR A 228 13.84 -7.86 2.46
N ARG A 229 13.59 -9.03 1.88
CA ARG A 229 14.31 -9.51 0.69
C ARG A 229 13.35 -9.60 -0.48
N PRO A 230 13.67 -9.00 -1.64
CA PRO A 230 12.91 -9.21 -2.87
C PRO A 230 12.59 -10.69 -3.09
N PHE A 231 11.37 -10.96 -3.54
CA PHE A 231 10.96 -12.28 -3.98
C PHE A 231 10.29 -12.15 -5.33
N ASP A 232 10.83 -12.82 -6.34
CA ASP A 232 10.15 -13.08 -7.60
C ASP A 232 9.83 -14.57 -7.66
N ILE A 233 8.60 -14.94 -8.01
CA ILE A 233 8.26 -16.36 -8.17
C ILE A 233 9.14 -17.02 -9.25
N ALA A 234 9.64 -16.24 -10.21
CA ALA A 234 10.60 -16.71 -11.21
C ALA A 234 11.90 -17.28 -10.58
N ASP A 235 12.28 -16.84 -9.37
CA ASP A 235 13.48 -17.30 -8.68
C ASP A 235 13.38 -18.76 -8.20
N ILE A 236 12.16 -19.31 -8.10
CA ILE A 236 11.89 -20.69 -7.66
C ILE A 236 11.47 -21.63 -8.80
N VAL A 237 11.47 -21.12 -10.04
CA VAL A 237 11.18 -21.88 -11.26
C VAL A 237 12.44 -22.64 -11.70
N CYS A 238 12.30 -23.94 -11.96
CA CYS A 238 13.38 -24.80 -12.45
C CYS A 238 13.34 -24.93 -13.99
N GLU A 239 14.38 -25.54 -14.56
CA GLU A 239 14.41 -25.87 -15.99
C GLU A 239 13.26 -26.84 -16.34
N GLY A 240 12.44 -26.47 -17.34
CA GLY A 240 11.26 -27.24 -17.74
C GLY A 240 9.97 -26.84 -17.02
N GLU A 241 9.98 -25.74 -16.28
CA GLU A 241 8.82 -25.18 -15.57
C GLU A 241 8.55 -23.74 -16.00
N THR A 242 7.31 -23.28 -15.78
CA THR A 242 6.85 -21.92 -16.00
C THR A 242 5.96 -21.46 -14.85
N VAL A 243 5.54 -20.19 -14.88
CA VAL A 243 4.59 -19.62 -13.91
C VAL A 243 3.19 -19.71 -14.51
N ALA A 244 2.19 -20.08 -13.72
CA ALA A 244 0.78 -19.93 -14.07
C ALA A 244 0.16 -18.78 -13.27
N ASP A 245 -0.61 -17.95 -13.95
CA ASP A 245 -1.38 -16.85 -13.38
C ASP A 245 -2.82 -17.33 -13.13
N TYR A 246 -3.38 -17.07 -11.97
CA TYR A 246 -4.75 -17.46 -11.62
C TYR A 246 -5.45 -16.41 -10.79
N THR A 247 -6.77 -16.40 -10.83
CA THR A 247 -7.62 -15.51 -10.02
C THR A 247 -8.54 -16.34 -9.14
N LEU A 248 -8.99 -15.79 -8.02
CA LEU A 248 -9.96 -16.44 -7.14
C LEU A 248 -11.38 -15.86 -7.34
N GLU A 249 -12.39 -16.72 -7.20
CA GLU A 249 -13.80 -16.34 -7.20
C GLU A 249 -14.08 -15.42 -6.01
N GLY A 250 -14.87 -14.37 -6.23
CA GLY A 250 -15.26 -13.46 -5.15
C GLY A 250 -14.16 -12.52 -4.65
N ASP A 251 -12.88 -12.78 -4.98
CA ASP A 251 -11.79 -11.80 -4.79
C ASP A 251 -11.89 -10.64 -5.80
N GLY A 252 -12.65 -10.84 -6.88
CA GLY A 252 -13.03 -9.80 -7.81
C GLY A 252 -13.87 -8.72 -7.14
N THR A 253 -13.32 -7.52 -7.02
CA THR A 253 -14.14 -6.33 -6.78
C THR A 253 -14.83 -5.93 -8.08
N ASN A 254 -15.58 -4.82 -8.13
CA ASN A 254 -16.12 -4.31 -9.40
C ASN A 254 -15.04 -3.93 -10.44
N TRP A 255 -13.75 -4.08 -10.09
CA TRP A 255 -12.61 -3.46 -10.75
C TRP A 255 -11.46 -4.42 -11.09
N GLY A 256 -11.60 -5.73 -10.79
CA GLY A 256 -10.63 -6.75 -11.15
C GLY A 256 -10.44 -7.79 -10.04
N ALA A 257 -10.07 -9.02 -10.41
CA ALA A 257 -9.66 -10.05 -9.46
C ALA A 257 -8.13 -10.01 -9.32
N PRO A 258 -7.59 -10.04 -8.09
CA PRO A 258 -6.15 -10.13 -7.87
C PRO A 258 -5.58 -11.36 -8.59
N VAL A 259 -4.41 -11.17 -9.19
CA VAL A 259 -3.74 -12.22 -9.94
C VAL A 259 -2.67 -12.84 -9.05
N TYR A 260 -2.86 -14.11 -8.77
CA TYR A 260 -1.95 -14.94 -8.00
C TYR A 260 -1.20 -15.89 -8.93
N GLN A 261 -0.13 -16.49 -8.41
CA GLN A 261 0.88 -17.15 -9.20
C GLN A 261 1.30 -18.48 -8.58
N CYS A 262 1.49 -19.51 -9.40
CA CYS A 262 2.12 -20.75 -8.98
C CYS A 262 3.09 -21.28 -10.04
N VAL A 263 3.98 -22.19 -9.64
CA VAL A 263 4.91 -22.87 -10.54
C VAL A 263 4.24 -24.11 -11.10
N VAL A 264 4.33 -24.30 -12.43
CA VAL A 264 3.79 -25.46 -13.16
C VAL A 264 4.81 -25.98 -14.17
N ASP A 265 4.64 -27.22 -14.62
CA ASP A 265 5.48 -27.79 -15.69
C ASP A 265 5.29 -27.07 -17.04
N ASP A 266 6.31 -27.09 -17.90
CA ASP A 266 6.20 -26.55 -19.26
C ASP A 266 5.15 -27.32 -20.07
N GLY A 267 4.21 -26.57 -20.66
CA GLY A 267 3.09 -27.15 -21.40
C GLY A 267 2.01 -27.76 -20.50
N PHE A 268 1.98 -27.36 -19.22
CA PHE A 268 0.90 -27.71 -18.29
C PHE A 268 -0.46 -27.40 -18.91
N ASP A 269 -1.33 -28.40 -18.93
CA ASP A 269 -2.71 -28.29 -19.37
C ASP A 269 -3.60 -28.53 -18.15
N ALA A 270 -4.19 -27.46 -17.62
CA ALA A 270 -5.15 -27.55 -16.51
C ALA A 270 -6.41 -28.33 -16.90
N GLY A 271 -6.60 -28.67 -18.19
CA GLY A 271 -7.78 -29.36 -18.69
C GLY A 271 -9.03 -28.52 -18.55
N SER A 272 -10.20 -29.16 -18.56
CA SER A 272 -11.49 -28.48 -18.36
C SER A 272 -11.85 -28.28 -16.88
N ASP A 273 -11.05 -28.79 -15.94
CA ASP A 273 -11.31 -28.78 -14.51
C ASP A 273 -10.17 -28.09 -13.77
N VAL A 274 -10.38 -26.82 -13.44
CA VAL A 274 -9.39 -25.95 -12.78
C VAL A 274 -9.04 -26.44 -11.36
N PHE A 275 -9.80 -27.38 -10.78
CA PHE A 275 -9.50 -28.04 -9.50
C PHE A 275 -8.97 -29.47 -9.66
N GLY A 276 -8.40 -29.79 -10.83
CA GLY A 276 -7.70 -31.05 -11.03
C GLY A 276 -6.62 -31.30 -9.97
N VAL A 277 -6.38 -32.58 -9.67
CA VAL A 277 -5.33 -33.02 -8.72
C VAL A 277 -3.97 -32.43 -9.06
N ASP A 278 -3.71 -32.18 -10.34
CA ASP A 278 -2.46 -31.61 -10.83
C ASP A 278 -2.29 -30.12 -10.44
N VAL A 279 -3.38 -29.32 -10.46
CA VAL A 279 -3.33 -27.91 -10.04
C VAL A 279 -3.12 -27.80 -8.53
N LEU A 280 -3.82 -28.61 -7.73
CA LEU A 280 -3.60 -28.66 -6.28
C LEU A 280 -2.17 -29.07 -5.93
N SER A 281 -1.63 -30.06 -6.65
CA SER A 281 -0.25 -30.49 -6.46
C SER A 281 0.75 -29.38 -6.78
N ALA A 282 0.52 -28.61 -7.86
CA ALA A 282 1.34 -27.46 -8.22
C ALA A 282 1.28 -26.33 -7.19
N LEU A 283 0.09 -26.01 -6.66
CA LEU A 283 -0.09 -25.03 -5.59
C LEU A 283 0.67 -25.45 -4.32
N GLU A 284 0.48 -26.69 -3.86
CA GLU A 284 1.17 -27.17 -2.67
C GLU A 284 2.69 -27.23 -2.85
N ASP A 285 3.17 -27.66 -4.03
CA ASP A 285 4.59 -27.68 -4.34
C ASP A 285 5.18 -26.26 -4.34
N THR A 286 4.50 -25.31 -4.99
CA THR A 286 4.88 -23.89 -4.97
C THR A 286 4.95 -23.37 -3.53
N LEU A 287 3.95 -23.65 -2.69
CA LEU A 287 3.92 -23.20 -1.30
C LEU A 287 5.12 -23.75 -0.50
N ARG A 288 5.48 -25.03 -0.71
CA ARG A 288 6.67 -25.65 -0.10
C ARG A 288 7.96 -24.99 -0.60
N ARG A 289 8.05 -24.64 -1.88
CA ARG A 289 9.20 -23.93 -2.47
C ARG A 289 9.35 -22.53 -1.92
N ILE A 290 8.27 -21.74 -1.85
CA ILE A 290 8.28 -20.40 -1.23
C ILE A 290 8.75 -20.52 0.22
N ARG A 291 8.20 -21.46 1.00
CA ARG A 291 8.64 -21.67 2.39
C ARG A 291 10.12 -22.00 2.51
N SER A 292 10.65 -22.81 1.60
CA SER A 292 12.07 -23.14 1.56
C SER A 292 12.93 -21.93 1.17
N ALA A 293 12.50 -21.15 0.17
CA ALA A 293 13.19 -19.94 -0.28
C ALA A 293 13.21 -18.85 0.80
N ARG A 294 12.14 -18.74 1.60
CA ARG A 294 11.99 -17.77 2.70
C ARG A 294 12.41 -18.32 4.07
N ALA A 295 13.08 -19.48 4.10
CA ALA A 295 13.48 -20.10 5.35
C ALA A 295 14.41 -19.19 6.18
N GLY A 296 13.98 -18.87 7.40
CA GLY A 296 14.73 -18.01 8.32
C GLY A 296 14.57 -16.50 8.08
N MET A 297 13.73 -16.08 7.13
CA MET A 297 13.47 -14.67 6.83
C MET A 297 12.29 -14.09 7.63
N GLY A 298 11.30 -14.92 7.97
CA GLY A 298 10.17 -14.50 8.81
C GLY A 298 9.04 -13.77 8.08
N ASP A 299 9.07 -13.74 6.75
CA ASP A 299 8.13 -13.05 5.86
C ASP A 299 7.38 -14.01 4.93
N PHE A 300 7.47 -15.31 5.20
CA PHE A 300 6.81 -16.35 4.40
C PHE A 300 5.31 -16.11 4.26
N ASP A 301 4.61 -15.78 5.35
CA ASP A 301 3.16 -15.54 5.35
C ASP A 301 2.76 -14.38 4.44
N GLU A 302 3.60 -13.35 4.38
CA GLU A 302 3.37 -12.16 3.58
C GLU A 302 3.58 -12.46 2.09
N VAL A 303 4.73 -13.05 1.75
CA VAL A 303 5.04 -13.45 0.38
C VAL A 303 4.03 -14.48 -0.16
N ALA A 304 3.64 -15.47 0.66
CA ALA A 304 2.67 -16.48 0.23
C ALA A 304 1.30 -15.87 -0.05
N ARG A 305 0.84 -14.94 0.77
CA ARG A 305 -0.44 -14.23 0.55
C ARG A 305 -0.40 -13.35 -0.70
N GLU A 306 0.68 -12.61 -0.90
CA GLU A 306 0.82 -11.71 -2.05
C GLU A 306 0.96 -12.46 -3.36
N VAL A 307 1.81 -13.49 -3.38
CA VAL A 307 2.11 -14.24 -4.61
C VAL A 307 1.02 -15.25 -4.91
N MET A 308 0.51 -15.98 -3.92
CA MET A 308 -0.40 -17.10 -4.12
C MET A 308 -1.84 -16.85 -3.65
N GLY A 309 -2.13 -15.75 -2.94
CA GLY A 309 -3.46 -15.51 -2.39
C GLY A 309 -3.86 -16.48 -1.28
N VAL A 310 -2.88 -17.16 -0.67
CA VAL A 310 -3.15 -18.13 0.40
C VAL A 310 -3.20 -17.46 1.77
N GLU A 311 -4.04 -18.00 2.65
CA GLU A 311 -4.17 -17.55 4.03
C GLU A 311 -3.88 -18.68 5.01
N GLN A 312 -3.39 -18.33 6.21
CA GLN A 312 -3.29 -19.30 7.29
C GLN A 312 -4.70 -19.76 7.68
N PHE A 313 -4.87 -21.08 7.74
CA PHE A 313 -6.13 -21.68 8.13
C PHE A 313 -6.56 -21.21 9.52
N ARG A 314 -7.79 -20.68 9.61
CA ARG A 314 -8.46 -20.36 10.89
C ARG A 314 -9.69 -21.25 11.06
N PRO A 315 -9.96 -21.82 12.25
CA PRO A 315 -11.11 -22.71 12.48
C PRO A 315 -12.47 -22.10 12.12
N GLU A 316 -12.57 -20.77 12.16
CA GLU A 316 -13.77 -19.99 11.82
C GLU A 316 -14.09 -20.02 10.32
N MET A 317 -13.11 -20.33 9.44
CA MET A 317 -13.30 -20.44 7.98
C MET A 317 -14.11 -21.68 7.56
N TYR A 318 -14.37 -22.63 8.46
CA TYR A 318 -15.14 -23.84 8.14
C TYR A 318 -16.66 -23.62 8.11
N ASP A 319 -17.16 -22.50 8.61
CA ASP A 319 -18.60 -22.28 8.84
C ASP A 319 -19.28 -21.47 7.71
N ASP A 320 -18.54 -21.06 6.69
CA ASP A 320 -19.07 -20.28 5.57
C ASP A 320 -19.20 -21.16 4.31
N ASP A 321 -20.37 -21.09 3.67
CA ASP A 321 -20.75 -21.76 2.40
C ASP A 321 -19.87 -21.34 1.17
N TYR A 322 -18.62 -20.90 1.38
CA TYR A 322 -17.78 -20.12 0.46
C TYR A 322 -16.74 -20.90 -0.37
N GLY A 323 -16.61 -22.22 -0.20
CA GLY A 323 -15.82 -23.04 -1.13
C GLY A 323 -14.29 -22.94 -0.99
N SER A 324 -13.77 -22.58 0.19
CA SER A 324 -12.34 -22.56 0.49
C SER A 324 -11.63 -23.88 0.15
N VAL A 325 -10.42 -23.82 -0.41
CA VAL A 325 -9.64 -25.00 -0.81
C VAL A 325 -8.49 -25.21 0.16
N ALA A 326 -8.51 -26.34 0.87
CA ALA A 326 -7.44 -26.68 1.80
C ALA A 326 -6.14 -27.01 1.06
N LEU A 327 -5.05 -26.39 1.50
CA LEU A 327 -3.69 -26.69 1.06
C LEU A 327 -2.88 -27.28 2.23
N ASP A 328 -1.75 -27.88 1.88
CA ASP A 328 -0.77 -28.33 2.84
C ASP A 328 -0.23 -27.20 3.73
N LEU A 329 0.52 -27.57 4.78
CA LEU A 329 1.16 -26.64 5.72
C LEU A 329 0.19 -25.78 6.56
N GLY A 330 -1.11 -26.08 6.55
CA GLY A 330 -2.12 -25.34 7.30
C GLY A 330 -2.52 -24.03 6.62
N TYR A 331 -2.43 -23.97 5.29
CA TYR A 331 -2.91 -22.84 4.49
C TYR A 331 -4.15 -23.24 3.71
N VAL A 332 -4.90 -22.24 3.26
CA VAL A 332 -6.05 -22.42 2.38
C VAL A 332 -6.01 -21.37 1.29
N LEU A 333 -6.59 -21.69 0.13
CA LEU A 333 -7.14 -20.64 -0.72
C LEU A 333 -8.50 -20.24 -0.15
N PRO A 334 -8.74 -18.94 0.10
CA PRO A 334 -9.98 -18.46 0.73
C PRO A 334 -11.21 -18.76 -0.14
N SER A 335 -11.03 -18.82 -1.46
CA SER A 335 -12.08 -19.06 -2.44
C SER A 335 -11.63 -20.02 -3.55
N PRO A 336 -12.56 -20.61 -4.31
CA PRO A 336 -12.25 -21.36 -5.53
C PRO A 336 -11.50 -20.48 -6.56
N MET A 337 -10.59 -21.04 -7.36
CA MET A 337 -10.05 -20.38 -8.56
C MET A 337 -11.13 -20.10 -9.62
N ALA A 338 -11.14 -18.87 -10.14
CA ALA A 338 -12.01 -18.41 -11.23
C ALA A 338 -11.33 -18.54 -12.62
N SER A 339 -10.01 -18.38 -12.69
CA SER A 339 -9.21 -18.57 -13.91
C SER A 339 -7.88 -19.24 -13.59
N PHE A 340 -7.26 -19.86 -14.59
CA PHE A 340 -5.92 -20.45 -14.47
C PHE A 340 -5.25 -20.49 -15.84
N GLU A 341 -4.15 -19.74 -16.00
CA GLU A 341 -3.47 -19.53 -17.27
C GLU A 341 -1.95 -19.72 -17.12
N PRO A 342 -1.40 -20.86 -17.54
CA PRO A 342 0.05 -21.07 -17.62
C PRO A 342 0.69 -20.07 -18.59
N ARG A 343 1.73 -19.35 -18.13
CA ARG A 343 2.50 -18.46 -18.99
C ARG A 343 3.22 -19.26 -20.07
N PRO A 344 3.39 -18.70 -21.28
CA PRO A 344 4.23 -19.30 -22.30
C PRO A 344 5.63 -19.53 -21.74
N ALA A 345 6.21 -20.70 -22.03
CA ALA A 345 7.60 -20.98 -21.65
C ALA A 345 8.50 -19.83 -22.13
N ALA A 346 9.36 -19.34 -21.23
CA ALA A 346 10.34 -18.31 -21.59
C ALA A 346 11.13 -18.84 -22.79
N ALA A 347 11.06 -18.14 -23.93
CA ALA A 347 11.79 -18.56 -25.11
C ALA A 347 13.26 -18.73 -24.73
N SER A 348 13.76 -19.97 -24.76
CA SER A 348 15.17 -20.25 -24.57
C SER A 348 15.92 -19.29 -25.49
N ALA A 349 16.82 -18.47 -24.93
CA ALA A 349 17.63 -17.55 -25.72
C ALA A 349 18.15 -18.33 -26.93
N PRO A 350 17.98 -17.84 -28.18
CA PRO A 350 18.38 -18.59 -29.35
C PRO A 350 19.85 -18.95 -29.17
N ASP A 351 20.10 -20.26 -29.13
CA ASP A 351 21.41 -20.87 -28.99
C ASP A 351 22.38 -20.07 -29.86
N GLY A 352 23.37 -19.46 -29.21
CA GLY A 352 24.21 -18.43 -29.81
C GLY A 352 24.66 -18.87 -31.19
N ALA A 353 24.20 -18.17 -32.23
CA ALA A 353 24.60 -18.45 -33.59
C ALA A 353 26.13 -18.46 -33.62
N ASP A 354 26.70 -19.64 -33.88
CA ASP A 354 28.14 -19.84 -34.01
C ASP A 354 28.65 -18.84 -35.08
N PRO A 355 29.43 -17.82 -34.70
CA PRO A 355 29.84 -16.75 -35.61
C PRO A 355 30.85 -17.23 -36.67
N THR A 356 31.13 -18.53 -36.75
CA THR A 356 32.04 -19.12 -37.73
C THR A 356 31.36 -19.74 -38.96
N LEU A 357 30.03 -19.80 -39.03
CA LEU A 357 29.29 -20.39 -40.17
C LEU A 357 28.87 -19.41 -41.28
N LEU A 358 29.32 -18.15 -41.24
CA LEU A 358 29.09 -17.16 -42.29
C LEU A 358 30.41 -16.70 -42.93
N ALA A 359 31.15 -17.63 -43.54
CA ALA A 359 32.13 -17.30 -44.56
C ALA A 359 32.26 -18.44 -45.56
N ASP A 360 32.24 -18.07 -46.85
CA ASP A 360 32.48 -18.86 -48.06
C ASP A 360 31.31 -19.63 -48.67
N ASP A 361 30.45 -18.90 -49.39
CA ASP A 361 29.91 -19.39 -50.66
C ASP A 361 29.54 -18.25 -51.64
N SER A 362 30.51 -17.38 -51.93
CA SER A 362 30.37 -16.36 -52.98
C SER A 362 31.69 -16.10 -53.71
N ALA A 363 32.30 -17.17 -54.22
CA ALA A 363 33.44 -17.06 -55.13
C ALA A 363 33.59 -18.25 -56.09
N ALA A 364 32.54 -18.65 -56.83
CA ALA A 364 32.71 -19.47 -58.03
C ALA A 364 31.48 -19.44 -58.97
N SER A 365 31.32 -18.37 -59.74
CA SER A 365 30.70 -18.54 -61.06
C SER A 365 31.24 -17.53 -62.06
N SER A 366 32.30 -17.96 -62.74
CA SER A 366 32.71 -17.40 -64.02
C SER A 366 33.01 -18.56 -64.98
N ARG A 367 32.19 -18.61 -66.04
CA ARG A 367 32.42 -19.11 -67.40
C ARG A 367 32.15 -20.57 -67.78
N LEU A 368 31.45 -20.64 -68.94
CA LEU A 368 31.41 -21.65 -70.03
C LEU A 368 30.53 -22.86 -69.74
N VAL A 369 29.52 -23.21 -70.56
CA VAL A 369 29.42 -23.25 -72.04
C VAL A 369 28.04 -22.79 -72.52
#